data_AF-A0A388Q525-F1
#
_entry.id   AF-A0A388Q525-F1
#
_cell.length_a   1.000
_cell.length_b   1.000
_cell.length_c   1.000
_cell.angle_alpha   90.00
_cell.angle_beta   90.00
_cell.angle_gamma   90.00
#
_symmetry.space_group_name_H-M   'P 1'
#
loop_
_entity.id
_entity.type
_entity.pdbx_description
1 polymer ?
#
loop_
_entity_poly.entity_id
_entity_poly.type
_entity_poly.pdbx_seq_one_letter_code
_entity_poly.pdbx_strand_id
1 'polypeptide(L)' 'MESPNGTIRNILDGTVFREPIVMKNVPRLVTNWTAPIIVGRHAFGDQYRATDTVIKGKGKLTMTFTSGRWW' A
#
# COMPACT_ATOMS: atom_id res chain seq x y z
N MET A 1 -8.98 -1.66 -14.27
CA MET A 1 -8.01 -2.65 -14.78
C MET A 1 -7.14 -3.05 -13.60
N GLU A 2 -7.14 -4.32 -13.20
CA GLU A 2 -6.36 -4.75 -12.04
C GLU A 2 -4.91 -5.01 -12.46
N SER A 3 -3.95 -4.60 -11.62
CA SER A 3 -2.53 -4.86 -11.88
C SER A 3 -2.26 -6.36 -11.72
N PRO A 4 -1.51 -7.01 -12.65
CA PRO A 4 -1.15 -8.43 -12.50
C PRO A 4 -0.43 -8.74 -11.17
N ASN A 5 0.44 -7.84 -10.72
CA ASN A 5 1.11 -7.95 -9.42
C ASN A 5 0.14 -7.77 -8.25
N GLY A 6 -0.94 -7.00 -8.44
CA GLY A 6 -2.04 -6.86 -7.48
C GLY A 6 -2.84 -8.15 -7.35
N THR A 7 -3.19 -8.76 -8.48
CA THR A 7 -3.95 -10.02 -8.53
C THR A 7 -3.20 -11.16 -7.83
N ILE A 8 -1.92 -11.36 -8.13
CA ILE A 8 -1.10 -12.39 -7.47
C ILE A 8 -1.00 -12.14 -5.96
N ARG A 9 -0.80 -10.89 -5.56
CA ARG A 9 -0.68 -10.54 -4.13
C ARG A 9 -1.99 -10.77 -3.38
N ASN A 10 -3.14 -10.46 -3.99
CA ASN A 10 -4.44 -10.71 -3.38
C ASN A 10 -4.69 -12.20 -3.17
N ILE A 11 -4.17 -13.07 -4.05
CA ILE A 11 -4.26 -14.53 -3.90
C ILE A 11 -3.32 -15.03 -2.79
N LEU A 12 -2.10 -14.49 -2.72
CA LEU A 12 -1.07 -14.98 -1.80
C LEU A 12 -1.10 -14.35 -0.40
N ASP A 13 -1.86 -13.26 -0.22
CA ASP A 13 -2.00 -12.50 1.03
C ASP A 13 -0.66 -12.16 1.72
N GLY A 14 0.32 -11.74 0.91
CA GLY A 14 1.70 -11.54 1.33
C GLY A 14 2.11 -10.08 1.51
N THR A 15 3.15 -9.85 2.32
CA THR A 15 3.87 -8.57 2.43
C THR A 15 4.98 -8.49 1.37
N VAL A 16 5.14 -7.32 0.75
CA VAL A 16 6.25 -7.08 -0.18
C VAL A 16 7.45 -6.51 0.57
N PHE A 17 8.61 -7.14 0.41
CA PHE A 17 9.89 -6.65 0.93
C PHE A 17 10.75 -6.11 -0.22
N ARG A 18 11.40 -4.96 0.02
CA ARG A 18 12.35 -4.36 -0.92
C ARG A 18 13.68 -4.12 -0.23
N GLU A 19 14.74 -4.66 -0.82
CA GLU A 19 16.11 -4.51 -0.34
C GLU A 19 16.98 -3.92 -1.48
N PRO A 20 17.86 -2.95 -1.19
CA PRO A 20 18.80 -2.42 -2.17
C PRO A 20 19.96 -3.38 -2.44
N ILE A 21 20.41 -3.44 -3.69
CA ILE A 21 21.69 -4.09 -4.04
C ILE A 21 22.82 -3.11 -3.72
N VAL A 22 23.74 -3.49 -2.84
CA VAL A 22 24.86 -2.63 -2.38
C VAL A 22 26.14 -2.97 -3.15
N MET A 23 26.77 -1.95 -3.73
CA MET A 23 28.05 -2.06 -4.45
C MET A 23 29.08 -1.09 -3.88
N LYS A 24 30.32 -1.55 -3.67
CA LYS A 24 31.39 -0.75 -3.04
C LYS A 24 31.76 0.51 -3.83
N ASN A 25 31.62 0.47 -5.15
CA ASN A 25 32.01 1.54 -6.08
C ASN A 25 30.86 2.49 -6.46
N VAL A 26 29.65 2.28 -5.93
CA VAL A 26 28.50 3.16 -6.18
C VAL A 26 28.15 3.88 -4.88
N PRO A 27 28.34 5.21 -4.79
CA PRO A 27 28.07 5.96 -3.57
C PRO A 27 26.56 6.02 -3.27
N ARG A 28 26.22 6.02 -1.98
CA ARG A 28 24.85 6.21 -1.48
C ARG A 28 24.54 7.69 -1.33
N LEU A 29 23.28 8.07 -1.57
CA LEU A 29 22.82 9.45 -1.38
C LEU A 29 22.94 9.89 0.09
N VAL A 30 22.60 8.98 1.02
CA VAL A 30 22.84 9.17 2.46
C VAL A 30 24.12 8.44 2.82
N THR A 31 25.19 9.20 3.03
CA THR A 31 26.56 8.67 3.19
C THR A 31 26.76 7.87 4.48
N ASN A 32 25.99 8.17 5.53
CA ASN A 32 26.10 7.52 6.84
C ASN A 32 25.33 6.20 6.94
N TRP A 33 24.53 5.83 5.94
CA TRP A 33 23.95 4.49 5.93
C TRP A 33 25.06 3.50 5.67
N THR A 34 25.34 2.58 6.58
CA THR A 34 26.41 1.59 6.44
C THR A 34 25.87 0.22 6.04
N ALA A 35 24.64 -0.10 6.42
CA ALA A 35 23.93 -1.34 6.11
C ALA A 35 22.71 -1.11 5.18
N PRO A 36 22.20 -2.16 4.49
CA PRO A 36 20.94 -2.09 3.75
C PRO A 36 19.76 -1.74 4.67
N ILE A 37 18.80 -1.00 4.13
CA ILE A 37 17.52 -0.74 4.77
C ILE A 37 16.44 -1.48 3.98
N ILE A 38 15.73 -2.37 4.65
CA ILE A 38 14.64 -3.14 4.06
C ILE A 38 13.32 -2.46 4.35
N VAL A 39 12.49 -2.27 3.32
CA VAL A 39 11.13 -1.75 3.46
C VAL A 39 10.14 -2.88 3.30
N GLY A 40 9.39 -3.17 4.35
CA GLY A 40 8.19 -4.00 4.30
C GLY A 40 6.95 -3.14 4.03
N ARG A 41 6.18 -3.47 3.00
CA ARG A 41 4.94 -2.75 2.66
C ARG A 41 3.72 -3.60 2.96
N HIS A 42 2.91 -3.16 3.92
CA HIS A 42 1.55 -3.65 4.11
C HIS A 42 0.71 -3.21 2.90
N ALA A 43 0.45 -4.14 1.97
CA ALA A 43 -0.09 -3.84 0.66
C ALA A 43 -1.56 -4.28 0.52
N PHE A 44 -2.33 -4.03 1.58
CA PHE A 44 -3.76 -4.31 1.73
C PHE A 44 -4.48 -3.14 2.40
N GLY A 45 -5.68 -2.79 1.92
CA GLY A 45 -6.54 -1.79 2.54
C GLY A 45 -6.17 -0.32 2.27
N ASP A 46 -6.53 0.54 3.22
CA ASP A 46 -6.33 1.99 3.20
C ASP A 46 -6.80 2.64 1.90
N GLN A 47 -6.06 3.63 1.40
CA GLN A 47 -6.31 4.31 0.14
C GLN A 47 -6.47 3.36 -1.07
N TYR A 48 -5.89 2.16 -1.04
CA TYR A 48 -5.97 1.20 -2.15
C TYR A 48 -7.29 0.42 -2.20
N ARG A 49 -8.09 0.49 -1.13
CA ARG A 49 -9.46 -0.04 -1.07
C ARG A 49 -10.47 1.03 -0.64
N ALA A 50 -10.09 2.30 -0.73
CA ALA A 50 -10.99 3.42 -0.49
C ALA A 50 -11.95 3.59 -1.68
N THR A 51 -13.11 4.17 -1.40
CA THR A 51 -14.08 4.56 -2.42
C THR A 51 -14.07 6.07 -2.51
N ASP A 52 -13.71 6.61 -3.67
CA ASP A 52 -13.64 8.05 -3.90
C ASP A 52 -14.91 8.57 -4.57
N THR A 53 -15.25 9.83 -4.27
CA THR A 53 -16.38 10.52 -4.92
C THR A 53 -16.08 12.02 -5.08
N VAL A 54 -16.54 12.60 -6.17
CA VAL A 54 -16.42 14.06 -6.43
C VAL A 54 -17.75 14.73 -6.11
N ILE A 55 -17.77 15.60 -5.10
CA ILE A 55 -18.97 16.34 -4.71
C ILE A 55 -19.01 17.71 -5.41
N LYS A 56 -19.92 17.88 -6.37
CA LYS A 56 -19.99 19.06 -7.26
C LYS A 56 -20.86 20.23 -6.74
N GLY A 57 -21.53 20.07 -5.59
CA GLY A 57 -22.48 21.06 -5.07
C GLY A 57 -22.66 20.97 -3.56
N LYS A 58 -23.48 21.86 -2.98
CA LYS A 58 -23.73 21.88 -1.53
C LYS A 58 -24.51 20.62 -1.10
N GLY A 59 -24.13 20.03 0.03
CA GLY A 59 -24.79 18.84 0.57
C GLY A 59 -24.20 18.39 1.90
N LYS A 60 -24.73 17.29 2.44
CA LYS A 60 -24.26 16.65 3.67
C LYS A 60 -23.72 15.26 3.32
N LEU A 61 -22.46 15.00 3.63
CA LEU A 61 -21.86 13.67 3.53
C LEU A 61 -22.00 12.95 4.87
N THR A 62 -22.54 11.74 4.87
CA THR A 62 -22.67 10.90 6.07
C THR A 62 -22.14 9.51 5.77
N MET A 63 -21.45 8.91 6.74
CA MET A 63 -21.04 7.52 6.71
C MET A 63 -21.93 6.75 7.69
N THR A 64 -22.52 5.64 7.24
CA THR A 64 -23.39 4.80 8.06
C THR A 64 -22.86 3.38 8.02
N PHE A 65 -22.80 2.74 9.18
CA PHE A 65 -22.49 1.33 9.32
C PHE A 65 -23.74 0.61 9.82
N THR A 66 -24.23 -0.34 9.03
CA THR A 66 -25.31 -1.23 9.44
C THR A 66 -24.69 -2.59 9.74
N SER A 67 -24.74 -3.02 10.99
CA SER A 67 -24.27 -4.36 11.36
C SER A 67 -25.14 -5.42 10.68
N GLY A 68 -24.57 -6.16 9.74
CA GLY A 68 -25.16 -7.42 9.28
C GLY A 68 -24.95 -8.49 10.35
N ARG A 69 -26.01 -9.14 10.82
CA ARG A 69 -25.90 -10.39 11.58
C ARG A 69 -25.31 -11.44 10.64
N TRP A 70 -24.07 -11.85 10.87
CA TRP A 70 -23.41 -12.94 10.15
C TRP A 70 -22.94 -13.98 11.17
N TRP A 71 -23.90 -14.85 11.51
CA TRP A 71 -23.73 -16.29 11.68
C TRP A 71 -24.85 -16.96 10.88
#